data_AF-A0A3D2QG67-F1
#
_entry.id   AF-A0A3D2QG67-F1
#
_cell.length_a   1.000
_cell.length_b   1.000
_cell.length_c   1.000
_cell.angle_alpha   90.00
_cell.angle_beta   90.00
_cell.angle_gamma   90.00
#
_symmetry.space_group_name_H-M   'P 1'
#
loop_
_entity.id
_entity.type
_entity.pdbx_description
1 polymer ?
#
loop_
_entity_poly.entity_id
_entity_poly.type
_entity_poly.pdbx_seq_one_letter_code
_entity_poly.pdbx_strand_id
1 'polypeptide(L)'
;FATLGADPASDHARLSLEAASSLLPRSSRLLGTFCCRGRVDPELVKKMYEMFPPQSLHGRNPASESRIRAASTHPDETDLAQAAAFARRMMEKE
;
A
#
# COMPACT_ATOMS: atom_id res chain seq x y z
N PHE A 1 -1.40 8.76 -5.18
CA PHE A 1 -0.54 8.04 -4.21
C PHE A 1 -1.41 7.08 -3.42
N ALA A 2 -0.83 6.10 -2.73
CA ALA A 2 -1.55 5.13 -1.91
C ALA A 2 -0.72 4.71 -0.69
N THR A 3 -1.37 4.06 0.27
CA THR A 3 -0.72 3.27 1.32
C THR A 3 -1.24 1.85 1.27
N LEU A 4 -0.46 0.88 1.77
CA LEU A 4 -0.89 -0.52 1.84
C LEU A 4 -0.29 -1.28 3.02
N GLY A 5 -0.97 -2.32 3.48
CA GLY A 5 -0.44 -3.24 4.50
C GLY A 5 0.56 -4.29 3.96
N ALA A 6 0.73 -4.36 2.64
CA ALA A 6 1.67 -5.26 1.97
C ALA A 6 3.03 -4.58 1.71
N ASP A 7 3.93 -5.26 1.02
CA ASP A 7 5.20 -4.68 0.58
C ASP A 7 5.01 -3.67 -0.55
N PRO A 8 5.44 -2.40 -0.37
CA PRO A 8 5.43 -1.40 -1.45
C PRO A 8 6.26 -1.80 -2.68
N ALA A 9 7.27 -2.67 -2.51
CA ALA A 9 8.08 -3.18 -3.61
C ALA A 9 7.47 -4.43 -4.30
N SER A 10 6.33 -4.95 -3.82
CA SER A 10 5.68 -6.11 -4.42
C SER A 10 4.98 -5.79 -5.74
N ASP A 11 4.81 -6.82 -6.59
CA ASP A 11 3.96 -6.73 -7.79
C ASP A 11 2.53 -6.29 -7.46
N HIS A 12 1.99 -6.69 -6.30
CA HIS A 12 0.66 -6.27 -5.89
C HIS A 12 0.56 -4.74 -5.74
N ALA A 13 1.58 -4.10 -5.17
CA ALA A 13 1.61 -2.64 -5.04
C ALA A 13 1.72 -1.96 -6.41
N ARG A 14 2.65 -2.43 -7.25
CA ARG A 14 2.89 -1.90 -8.59
C ARG A 14 1.65 -2.02 -9.48
N LEU A 15 1.09 -3.23 -9.59
CA LEU A 15 -0.10 -3.51 -10.41
C LEU A 15 -1.32 -2.73 -9.93
N SER A 16 -1.46 -2.50 -8.61
CA SER A 16 -2.56 -1.68 -8.08
C SER A 16 -2.45 -0.22 -8.54
N LEU A 17 -1.25 0.36 -8.54
CA LEU A 17 -1.02 1.72 -9.05
C LEU A 17 -1.19 1.80 -10.56
N GLU A 18 -0.74 0.81 -11.32
CA GLU A 18 -0.94 0.73 -12.77
C GLU A 18 -2.43 0.64 -13.11
N ALA A 19 -3.17 -0.24 -12.43
CA ALA A 19 -4.61 -0.35 -12.60
C ALA A 19 -5.32 0.97 -12.27
N ALA A 20 -4.98 1.62 -11.15
CA ALA A 20 -5.52 2.93 -10.80
C ALA A 20 -5.19 4.00 -11.86
N SER A 21 -3.98 3.97 -12.40
CA SER A 21 -3.54 4.90 -13.45
C SER A 21 -4.31 4.70 -14.75
N SER A 22 -4.67 3.46 -15.09
CA SER A 22 -5.48 3.15 -16.28
C SER A 22 -6.92 3.66 -16.21
N LEU A 23 -7.41 3.98 -15.01
CA LEU A 23 -8.75 4.54 -14.78
C LEU A 23 -8.80 6.06 -14.96
N LEU A 24 -7.66 6.73 -15.16
CA LEU A 24 -7.63 8.18 -15.35
C LEU A 24 -8.29 8.58 -16.67
N PRO A 25 -9.08 9.69 -16.69
CA PRO A 25 -9.56 10.26 -17.94
C PRO A 25 -8.42 10.55 -18.90
N ARG A 26 -8.65 10.44 -20.22
CA ARG A 26 -7.63 10.74 -21.24
C ARG A 26 -7.10 12.17 -21.18
N SER A 27 -7.88 13.11 -20.63
CA SER A 27 -7.48 14.50 -20.43
C SER A 27 -6.59 14.71 -19.20
N SER A 28 -6.42 13.70 -18.35
CA SER A 28 -5.61 13.79 -17.15
C SER A 28 -4.14 13.51 -17.46
N ARG A 29 -3.25 14.33 -16.88
CA ARG A 29 -1.80 14.09 -16.89
C ARG A 29 -1.38 13.49 -15.54
N LEU A 30 -0.89 12.25 -15.55
CA LEU A 30 -0.30 11.64 -14.37
C LEU A 30 1.12 12.16 -14.16
N LEU A 31 1.37 12.87 -13.06
CA LEU A 31 2.70 13.40 -12.73
C LEU A 31 3.64 12.31 -12.17
N GLY A 32 3.06 11.31 -11.49
CA GLY A 32 3.78 10.17 -10.93
C GLY A 32 2.94 9.38 -9.93
N THR A 33 3.47 8.24 -9.50
CA THR A 33 2.84 7.35 -8.50
C THR A 33 3.76 7.16 -7.30
N PHE A 34 3.15 6.97 -6.14
CA PHE A 34 3.84 6.67 -4.89
C PHE A 34 2.98 5.75 -4.05
N CYS A 35 3.62 4.79 -3.40
CA CYS A 35 3.01 3.87 -2.46
C CYS A 35 3.98 3.60 -1.32
N CYS A 36 3.52 3.66 -0.08
CA CYS A 36 4.30 3.31 1.10
C CYS A 36 3.55 2.33 1.99
N ARG A 37 4.27 1.66 2.90
CA ARG A 37 3.65 0.71 3.81
C ARG A 37 2.94 1.48 4.92
N GLY A 38 1.80 0.97 5.35
CA GLY A 38 1.05 1.53 6.47
C GLY A 38 0.46 0.43 7.33
N ARG A 39 0.32 0.75 8.63
CA ARG A 39 -0.32 -0.14 9.60
C ARG A 39 -1.74 -0.48 9.17
N VAL A 40 -2.04 -1.78 9.23
CA VAL A 40 -3.40 -2.28 9.04
C VAL A 40 -4.15 -2.13 10.36
N ASP A 41 -5.39 -1.64 10.30
CA ASP A 41 -6.28 -1.54 11.46
C ASP A 41 -6.47 -2.92 12.12
N PRO A 42 -6.14 -3.10 13.41
CA PRO A 42 -6.34 -4.36 14.13
C PRO A 42 -7.76 -4.89 14.07
N GLU A 43 -8.78 -4.02 14.08
CA GLU A 43 -10.19 -4.45 14.00
C GLU A 43 -10.52 -5.00 12.61
N LEU A 44 -9.89 -4.46 11.56
CA LEU A 44 -9.98 -5.02 10.21
C LEU A 44 -9.29 -6.38 10.14
N VAL A 45 -8.10 -6.52 10.73
CA VAL A 45 -7.37 -7.81 10.77
C VAL A 45 -8.21 -8.88 11.47
N LYS A 46 -8.83 -8.53 12.60
CA LYS A 46 -9.73 -9.44 13.34
C LYS A 46 -10.88 -9.90 12.44
N LYS A 47 -11.60 -8.96 11.81
CA LYS A 47 -12.71 -9.27 10.89
C LYS A 47 -12.25 -10.14 9.72
N MET A 48 -11.06 -9.89 9.16
CA MET A 48 -10.50 -10.72 8.09
C MET A 48 -10.23 -12.15 8.56
N TYR A 49 -9.66 -12.33 9.75
CA TYR A 49 -9.39 -13.66 10.30
C TYR A 49 -10.64 -14.45 10.67
N GLU A 50 -11.73 -13.78 11.03
CA GLU A 50 -13.04 -14.41 11.25
C GLU A 50 -13.75 -14.78 9.94
N MET A 51 -13.60 -13.96 8.90
CA MET A 51 -14.30 -14.12 7.63
C MET A 51 -13.63 -15.10 6.67
N PHE A 52 -12.30 -15.14 6.64
CA PHE A 52 -11.56 -15.86 5.62
C PHE A 52 -10.90 -17.14 6.16
N PRO A 53 -10.96 -18.25 5.40
CA PRO A 53 -10.34 -19.50 5.82
C PRO A 53 -8.80 -19.38 5.81
N PRO A 54 -8.05 -20.18 6.59
CA PRO A 54 -6.59 -20.07 6.71
C PRO A 54 -5.81 -20.14 5.38
N GLN A 55 -6.36 -20.78 4.35
CA GLN A 55 -5.75 -20.89 3.02
C GLN A 55 -5.86 -19.59 2.20
N SER A 56 -6.74 -18.67 2.61
CA SER A 56 -6.87 -17.35 1.99
C SER A 56 -5.69 -16.45 2.34
N LEU A 57 -5.36 -15.54 1.43
CA LEU A 57 -4.40 -14.46 1.68
C LEU A 57 -4.81 -13.59 2.89
N HIS A 58 -6.11 -13.45 3.13
CA HIS A 58 -6.67 -12.66 4.23
C HIS A 58 -7.01 -13.50 5.46
N GLY A 59 -6.95 -14.82 5.37
CA GLY A 59 -7.17 -15.71 6.51
C GLY A 59 -6.00 -15.69 7.49
N ARG A 60 -6.23 -16.18 8.71
CA ARG A 60 -5.17 -16.30 9.71
C ARG A 60 -4.21 -17.43 9.35
N ASN A 61 -2.98 -17.07 8.98
CA ASN A 61 -1.88 -18.00 8.70
C ASN A 61 -0.52 -17.31 8.93
N PRO A 62 0.60 -18.05 8.97
CA PRO A 62 1.91 -17.47 9.25
C PRO A 62 2.32 -16.34 8.29
N ALA A 63 1.93 -16.44 7.01
CA ALA A 63 2.26 -15.43 6.00
C ALA A 63 1.46 -14.13 6.20
N SER A 64 0.17 -14.21 6.50
CA SER A 64 -0.65 -13.03 6.81
C SER A 64 -0.19 -12.38 8.12
N GLU A 65 0.08 -13.15 9.17
CA GLU A 65 0.61 -12.62 10.43
C GLU A 65 1.98 -11.95 10.26
N SER A 66 2.86 -12.49 9.40
CA SER A 66 4.13 -11.86 9.04
C SER A 66 3.91 -10.52 8.35
N ARG A 67 3.01 -10.44 7.35
CA ARG A 67 2.67 -9.16 6.69
C ARG A 67 2.09 -8.13 7.66
N ILE A 68 1.16 -8.54 8.53
CA ILE A 68 0.54 -7.62 9.52
C ILE A 68 1.59 -7.12 10.52
N ARG A 69 2.49 -7.98 11.01
CA ARG A 69 3.60 -7.55 11.87
C ARG A 69 4.51 -6.57 11.14
N ALA A 70 4.92 -6.89 9.93
CA ALA A 70 5.77 -6.02 9.12
C ALA A 70 5.10 -4.68 8.78
N ALA A 71 3.77 -4.60 8.73
CA ALA A 71 3.04 -3.35 8.53
C ALA A 71 2.86 -2.53 9.81
N SER A 72 2.89 -3.18 10.98
CA SER A 72 2.56 -2.53 12.26
C SER A 72 3.52 -1.42 12.70
N THR A 73 4.76 -1.43 12.18
CA THR A 73 5.80 -0.44 12.43
C THR A 73 5.82 0.69 11.39
N HIS A 74 4.93 0.66 10.40
CA HIS A 74 4.87 1.63 9.31
C HIS A 74 3.58 2.47 9.36
N PRO A 75 3.55 3.69 8.80
CA PRO A 75 4.67 4.36 8.14
C PRO A 75 5.78 4.73 9.13
N ASP A 76 7.02 4.53 8.73
CA ASP A 76 8.22 4.90 9.48
C ASP A 76 8.84 6.20 8.93
N GLU A 77 9.98 6.62 9.50
CA GLU A 77 10.69 7.82 9.05
C GLU A 77 11.12 7.74 7.57
N THR A 78 11.42 6.55 7.06
CA THR A 78 11.79 6.33 5.66
C THR A 78 10.57 6.52 4.77
N ASP A 79 9.42 5.96 5.13
CA ASP A 79 8.15 6.16 4.39
C ASP A 79 7.80 7.65 4.30
N LEU A 80 7.93 8.38 5.42
CA LEU A 80 7.67 9.82 5.49
C LEU A 80 8.65 10.62 4.63
N ALA A 81 9.95 10.29 4.69
CA ALA A 81 10.97 10.95 3.88
C ALA A 81 10.75 10.71 2.38
N GLN A 82 10.40 9.49 1.99
CA GLN A 82 10.09 9.15 0.60
C GLN A 82 8.83 9.84 0.10
N ALA A 83 7.79 9.94 0.94
CA ALA A 83 6.56 10.67 0.62
C ALA A 83 6.85 12.18 0.40
N ALA A 84 7.64 12.80 1.28
CA ALA A 84 8.04 14.19 1.14
C ALA A 84 8.87 14.42 -0.14
N ALA A 85 9.83 13.52 -0.43
CA ALA A 85 10.64 13.59 -1.63
C ALA A 85 9.78 13.40 -2.90
N PHE A 86 8.80 12.49 -2.87
CA PHE A 86 7.84 12.33 -3.95
C PHE A 86 7.04 13.60 -4.20
N ALA A 87 6.47 14.21 -3.15
CA ALA A 87 5.69 15.44 -3.27
C ALA A 87 6.50 16.58 -3.92
N ARG A 88 7.74 16.81 -3.46
CA ARG A 88 8.65 17.81 -4.05
C ARG A 88 8.89 17.57 -5.54
N ARG A 89 9.18 16.32 -5.94
CA ARG A 89 9.36 15.95 -7.35
C ARG A 89 8.11 16.15 -8.20
N MET A 90 6.91 16.08 -7.62
CA MET A 90 5.67 16.34 -8.37
C MET A 90 5.46 17.83 -8.60
N MET A 91 5.82 18.67 -7.62
CA MET A 91 5.75 20.13 -7.76
C MET A 91 6.69 20.68 -8.83
N GLU A 92 7.83 20.01 -9.08
CA GLU A 92 8.74 20.35 -10.19
C GLU A 92 8.17 20.01 -11.58
N LYS A 93 7.08 19.23 -11.64
CA LYS A 93 6.46 18.77 -12.88
C LYS A 93 5.15 19.50 -13.22
N GLU A 94 4.62 20.30 -12.28
CA GLU A 94 3.53 21.25 -12.54
C GLU A 94 4.00 22.38 -13.45
#